data_AF-A0A961PQT6-F1
#
_entry.id   AF-A0A961PQT6-F1
#
_cell.length_a   1.000
_cell.length_b   1.000
_cell.length_c   1.000
_cell.angle_alpha   90.00
_cell.angle_beta   90.00
_cell.angle_gamma   90.00
#
_symmetry.space_group_name_H-M   'P 1'
#
loop_
_entity.id
_entity.type
_entity.pdbx_description
1 polymer ?
#
loop_
_entity_poly.entity_id
_entity_poly.type
_entity_poly.pdbx_seq_one_letter_code
_entity_poly.pdbx_strand_id
1 'polypeptide(L)'
;GLIRPFRRRLPGGAGMAAGAVAGFTSFVSHAGGPPAAVYLLSQRLSKTEYQASTVLVFWAINVAKFVPYAYLGMFTRQTLLADLALAPFALAGAWFGVWAHRLLPERAFFAITYVLLSVTGAKLVWDGLS
;
A
#
# COMPACT_ATOMS: atom_id res chain seq x y z
N GLY A 1 25.01 -2.35 -9.87
CA GLY A 1 23.75 -2.95 -9.37
C GLY A 1 22.60 -2.41 -10.19
N LEU A 2 21.78 -3.29 -10.77
CA LEU A 2 20.79 -2.97 -11.81
C LEU A 2 19.65 -2.02 -11.38
N ILE A 3 19.46 -1.78 -10.08
CA ILE A 3 18.40 -0.90 -9.56
C ILE A 3 19.09 0.25 -8.83
N ARG A 4 19.01 1.46 -9.42
CA ARG A 4 19.48 2.68 -8.77
C ARG A 4 18.33 3.22 -7.90
N PRO A 5 18.48 3.32 -6.57
CA PRO A 5 17.44 3.91 -5.73
C PRO A 5 17.19 5.37 -6.13
N PHE A 6 15.97 5.87 -5.87
CA PHE A 6 15.60 7.26 -6.12
C PHE A 6 16.69 8.22 -5.62
N ARG A 7 17.28 8.98 -6.55
CA ARG A 7 18.40 9.88 -6.23
C ARG A 7 17.98 11.08 -5.38
N ARG A 8 16.71 11.50 -5.44
CA ARG A 8 16.21 12.71 -4.77
C ARG A 8 15.03 12.36 -3.86
N ARG A 9 15.07 12.81 -2.61
CA ARG A 9 13.91 12.75 -1.70
C ARG A 9 12.84 13.69 -2.24
N LEU A 10 11.61 13.18 -2.38
CA LEU A 10 10.49 14.03 -2.78
C LEU A 10 10.08 14.94 -1.62
N PRO A 11 9.73 16.21 -1.89
CA PRO A 11 9.35 17.18 -0.86
C PRO A 11 7.97 16.86 -0.26
N GLY A 12 7.66 17.46 0.91
CA GLY A 12 6.40 17.23 1.61
C GLY A 12 5.14 17.53 0.77
N GLY A 13 5.18 18.51 -0.14
CA GLY A 13 4.08 18.79 -1.07
C GLY A 13 3.78 17.61 -2.02
N ALA A 14 4.81 16.89 -2.48
CA ALA A 14 4.62 15.66 -3.24
C ALA A 14 4.04 14.54 -2.37
N GLY A 15 4.35 14.54 -1.06
CA GLY A 15 3.74 13.64 -0.08
C GLY A 15 2.25 13.90 0.11
N MET A 16 1.83 15.17 0.17
CA MET A 16 0.41 15.54 0.24
C MET A 16 -0.33 15.08 -1.02
N ALA A 17 0.23 15.34 -2.21
CA ALA A 17 -0.35 14.90 -3.47
C ALA A 17 -0.46 13.37 -3.56
N ALA A 18 0.63 12.65 -3.24
CA ALA A 18 0.65 11.19 -3.21
C ALA A 18 -0.35 10.63 -2.20
N GLY A 19 -0.48 11.25 -1.03
CA GLY A 19 -1.45 10.87 0.00
C GLY A 19 -2.89 11.05 -0.45
N ALA A 20 -3.22 12.17 -1.10
CA ALA A 20 -4.54 12.42 -1.65
C ALA A 20 -4.91 11.40 -2.73
N VAL A 21 -3.99 11.16 -3.69
CA VAL A 21 -4.20 10.16 -4.75
C VAL A 21 -4.30 8.75 -4.17
N ALA A 22 -3.45 8.39 -3.22
CA ALA A 22 -3.49 7.10 -2.53
C ALA A 22 -4.83 6.91 -1.80
N GLY A 23 -5.30 7.92 -1.07
CA GLY A 23 -6.58 7.87 -0.36
C GLY A 23 -7.76 7.68 -1.32
N PHE A 24 -7.83 8.49 -2.37
CA PHE A 24 -8.90 8.42 -3.38
C PHE A 24 -8.91 7.06 -4.08
N THR A 25 -7.78 6.63 -4.65
CA THR A 25 -7.68 5.36 -5.37
C THR A 25 -7.89 4.15 -4.46
N SER A 26 -7.45 4.23 -3.20
CA SER A 26 -7.71 3.21 -2.18
C SER A 26 -9.20 3.08 -1.87
N PHE A 27 -9.93 4.20 -1.81
CA PHE A 27 -11.37 4.19 -1.58
C PHE A 27 -12.13 3.61 -2.78
N VAL A 28 -11.84 4.07 -3.99
CA VAL A 28 -12.59 3.72 -5.21
C VAL A 28 -12.30 2.30 -5.69
N SER A 29 -11.04 1.87 -5.68
CA SER A 29 -10.59 0.63 -6.33
C SER A 29 -9.61 -0.20 -5.51
N HIS A 30 -9.37 0.18 -4.25
CA HIS A 30 -8.33 -0.41 -3.40
C HIS A 30 -6.90 -0.27 -3.96
N ALA A 31 -6.68 0.62 -4.94
CA ALA A 31 -5.40 0.77 -5.65
C ALA A 31 -4.50 1.89 -5.11
N GLY A 32 -4.56 2.18 -3.80
CA GLY A 32 -3.75 3.25 -3.18
C GLY A 32 -2.25 2.95 -3.06
N GLY A 33 -1.85 1.70 -3.27
CA GLY A 33 -0.48 1.21 -3.10
C GLY A 33 0.57 1.96 -3.94
N PRO A 34 0.43 2.04 -5.27
CA PRO A 34 1.45 2.64 -6.14
C PRO A 34 1.76 4.11 -5.83
N PRO A 35 0.77 5.02 -5.65
CA PRO A 35 1.05 6.41 -5.28
C PRO A 35 1.79 6.52 -3.94
N ALA A 36 1.39 5.75 -2.93
CA ALA A 36 2.06 5.72 -1.63
C ALA A 36 3.51 5.19 -1.74
N ALA A 37 3.70 4.11 -2.50
CA ALA A 37 5.01 3.50 -2.72
C ALA A 37 5.99 4.45 -3.42
N VAL A 38 5.54 5.19 -4.45
CA VAL A 38 6.36 6.20 -5.15
C VAL A 38 6.93 7.21 -4.15
N TYR A 39 6.11 7.73 -3.25
CA TYR A 39 6.58 8.70 -2.26
C TYR A 39 7.50 8.07 -1.21
N LEU A 40 7.08 6.96 -0.59
CA LEU A 40 7.82 6.32 0.50
C LEU A 40 9.19 5.76 0.04
N LEU A 41 9.27 5.18 -1.16
CA LEU A 41 10.55 4.72 -1.72
C LEU A 41 11.54 5.86 -1.94
N SER A 42 11.05 7.07 -2.22
CA SER A 42 11.91 8.24 -2.40
C SER A 42 12.54 8.73 -1.08
N GLN A 43 11.97 8.38 0.08
CA GLN A 43 12.39 8.90 1.39
C GLN A 43 13.67 8.24 1.94
N ARG A 44 14.17 7.18 1.28
CA ARG A 44 15.38 6.43 1.71
C ARG A 44 15.24 5.83 3.11
N LEU A 45 14.06 5.28 3.38
CA LEU A 45 13.76 4.54 4.60
C LEU A 45 14.46 3.19 4.57
N SER A 46 14.77 2.62 5.74
CA SER A 46 15.09 1.20 5.83
C SER A 46 13.88 0.33 5.47
N LYS A 47 14.09 -0.96 5.17
CA LYS A 47 12.96 -1.88 4.88
C LYS A 47 11.86 -1.84 5.95
N THR A 48 12.25 -1.75 7.22
CA THR A 48 11.31 -1.81 8.35
C THR A 48 10.59 -0.50 8.54
N GLU A 49 11.27 0.65 8.39
CA GLU A 49 10.63 1.97 8.43
C GLU A 49 9.66 2.14 7.25
N TYR A 50 10.04 1.68 6.06
CA TYR A 50 9.15 1.67 4.89
C TYR A 50 7.88 0.86 5.17
N GLN A 51 8.05 -0.37 5.68
CA GLN A 51 6.92 -1.26 5.97
C GLN A 51 6.04 -0.68 7.08
N ALA A 52 6.63 -0.17 8.16
CA ALA A 52 5.89 0.44 9.26
C ALA A 52 5.11 1.69 8.80
N SER A 53 5.74 2.56 8.01
CA SER A 53 5.08 3.75 7.44
C SER A 53 3.93 3.35 6.54
N THR A 54 4.11 2.33 5.69
CA THR A 54 3.06 1.81 4.82
C THR A 54 1.87 1.29 5.63
N VAL A 55 2.12 0.47 6.65
CA VAL A 55 1.06 -0.05 7.54
C VAL A 55 0.30 1.09 8.22
N LEU A 56 1.00 2.08 8.78
CA LEU A 56 0.37 3.21 9.45
C LEU A 56 -0.47 4.08 8.50
N VAL A 57 0.05 4.37 7.30
CA VAL A 57 -0.66 5.15 6.28
C VAL A 57 -1.94 4.43 5.85
N PHE A 58 -1.86 3.14 5.51
CA PHE A 58 -3.04 2.40 5.08
C PHE A 58 -4.00 2.10 6.22
N TRP A 59 -3.52 1.94 7.45
CA TRP A 59 -4.39 1.86 8.61
C TRP A 59 -5.23 3.14 8.76
N ALA A 60 -4.59 4.31 8.71
CA ALA A 60 -5.29 5.61 8.79
C ALA A 60 -6.29 5.79 7.62
N ILE A 61 -5.88 5.46 6.39
CA ILE A 61 -6.76 5.50 5.21
C ILE A 61 -7.97 4.57 5.42
N ASN A 62 -7.75 3.32 5.84
CA ASN A 62 -8.85 2.36 6.00
C ASN A 62 -9.80 2.74 7.15
N VAL A 63 -9.30 3.32 8.24
CA VAL A 63 -10.16 3.91 9.28
C VAL A 63 -11.00 5.05 8.69
N ALA A 64 -10.39 5.94 7.90
CA ALA A 64 -11.12 7.03 7.25
C ALA A 64 -12.20 6.53 6.27
N LYS A 65 -12.01 5.35 5.64
CA LYS A 65 -13.04 4.74 4.76
C LYS A 65 -14.30 4.30 5.49
N PHE A 66 -14.25 4.11 6.81
CA PHE A 66 -15.41 3.66 7.57
C PHE A 66 -16.62 4.58 7.38
N VAL A 67 -16.41 5.90 7.42
CA VAL A 67 -17.48 6.89 7.24
C VAL A 67 -18.16 6.75 5.88
N PRO A 68 -17.46 6.88 4.73
CA PRO A 68 -18.12 6.77 3.44
C PRO A 68 -18.66 5.36 3.16
N TYR A 69 -18.03 4.28 3.63
CA TYR A 69 -18.59 2.92 3.50
C TYR A 69 -19.88 2.74 4.30
N ALA A 70 -20.01 3.38 5.46
CA ALA A 70 -21.25 3.40 6.21
C ALA A 70 -22.36 4.14 5.45
N TYR A 71 -22.05 5.31 4.88
CA TYR A 71 -23.00 6.04 4.03
C TYR A 71 -23.42 5.26 2.78
N LEU A 72 -22.53 4.45 2.21
CA LEU A 72 -22.82 3.57 1.07
C LEU A 72 -23.55 2.27 1.47
N GLY A 73 -23.84 2.05 2.75
CA GLY A 73 -24.54 0.86 3.23
C GLY A 73 -23.73 -0.43 3.14
N MET A 74 -22.39 -0.36 3.10
CA MET A 74 -21.53 -1.54 2.96
C MET A 74 -21.47 -2.40 4.24
N PHE A 75 -21.87 -1.86 5.39
CA PHE A 75 -21.93 -2.61 6.64
C PHE A 75 -23.28 -3.31 6.79
N THR A 76 -23.31 -4.59 6.42
CA THR A 76 -24.48 -5.46 6.50
C THR A 76 -24.17 -6.66 7.40
N ARG A 77 -25.20 -7.43 7.79
CA ARG A 77 -24.97 -8.67 8.56
C ARG A 77 -24.17 -9.68 7.74
N GLN A 78 -24.40 -9.74 6.42
CA GLN A 78 -23.72 -10.63 5.51
C GLN A 78 -22.23 -10.29 5.42
N THR A 79 -21.88 -9.01 5.27
CA THR A 79 -20.46 -8.59 5.24
C THR A 79 -19.78 -8.82 6.59
N LEU A 80 -20.48 -8.58 7.71
CA LEU A 80 -19.93 -8.86 9.04
C LEU A 80 -19.63 -10.36 9.25
N LEU A 81 -20.52 -11.26 8.81
CA LEU A 81 -20.27 -12.70 8.91
C LEU A 81 -19.12 -13.15 8.01
N ALA A 82 -19.02 -12.58 6.80
CA ALA A 82 -17.88 -12.82 5.91
C ALA A 82 -16.56 -12.33 6.54
N ASP A 83 -16.56 -11.13 7.12
CA ASP A 83 -15.39 -10.55 7.80
C ASP A 83 -14.95 -11.43 8.97
N LEU A 84 -15.88 -11.92 9.79
CA LEU A 84 -15.57 -12.83 10.91
C LEU A 84 -15.01 -14.17 10.43
N ALA A 85 -15.57 -14.72 9.34
CA ALA A 85 -15.06 -15.96 8.75
C ALA A 85 -13.65 -15.79 8.17
N LEU A 86 -13.33 -14.61 7.62
CA LEU A 86 -12.03 -14.29 7.04
C LEU A 86 -11.00 -13.77 8.05
N ALA A 87 -11.44 -13.25 9.19
CA ALA A 87 -10.58 -12.73 10.27
C ALA A 87 -9.42 -13.67 10.67
N PRO A 88 -9.63 -14.98 10.92
CA PRO A 88 -8.52 -15.87 11.28
C PRO A 88 -7.47 -15.97 10.16
N PHE A 89 -7.90 -16.00 8.90
CA PHE A 89 -6.99 -16.04 7.76
C PHE A 89 -6.24 -14.72 7.59
N ALA A 90 -6.89 -13.58 7.82
CA ALA A 90 -6.27 -12.27 7.81
C ALA A 90 -5.19 -12.14 8.89
N LEU A 91 -5.48 -12.60 10.12
CA LEU A 91 -4.52 -12.61 11.23
C LEU A 91 -3.34 -13.55 10.95
N ALA A 92 -3.61 -14.76 10.45
CA ALA A 92 -2.56 -15.72 10.07
C ALA A 92 -1.68 -15.16 8.94
N GLY A 93 -2.28 -14.54 7.91
CA GLY A 93 -1.57 -13.90 6.81
C GLY A 93 -0.71 -12.72 7.28
N ALA A 94 -1.22 -11.89 8.19
CA ALA A 94 -0.45 -10.79 8.77
C ALA A 94 0.76 -11.31 9.57
N TRP A 95 0.58 -12.37 10.37
CA TRP A 95 1.68 -12.98 11.12
C TRP A 95 2.72 -13.59 10.18
N PHE A 96 2.29 -14.32 9.15
CA PHE A 96 3.17 -14.84 8.12
C PHE A 96 3.95 -13.72 7.41
N GLY A 97 3.29 -12.61 7.09
CA GLY A 97 3.93 -11.42 6.50
C GLY A 97 5.01 -10.83 7.40
N VAL A 98 4.77 -10.72 8.72
CA VAL A 98 5.77 -10.26 9.68
C VAL A 98 6.97 -11.22 9.75
N TRP A 99 6.71 -12.53 9.75
CA TRP A 99 7.77 -13.54 9.73
C TRP A 99 8.60 -13.46 8.43
N ALA A 100 7.95 -13.39 7.27
CA ALA A 100 8.61 -13.25 5.98
C ALA A 100 9.44 -11.95 5.88
N HIS A 101 8.91 -10.83 6.38
CA HIS A 101 9.62 -9.54 6.44
C HIS A 101 10.94 -9.63 7.22
N ARG A 102 10.95 -10.40 8.33
CA ARG A 102 12.16 -10.61 9.14
C ARG A 102 13.22 -11.39 8.38
N LEU A 103 12.81 -12.41 7.64
CA LEU A 103 13.70 -13.27 6.84
C LEU A 103 14.27 -12.57 5.60
N LEU A 104 13.50 -11.68 4.98
CA LEU A 104 13.85 -11.11 3.69
C LEU A 104 14.99 -10.09 3.80
N PRO A 105 16.10 -10.23 3.05
CA PRO A 105 17.17 -9.23 3.03
C PRO A 105 16.67 -7.88 2.48
N GLU A 106 17.16 -6.77 3.02
CA GLU A 106 16.74 -5.42 2.62
C GLU A 106 16.92 -5.13 1.13
N ARG A 107 18.01 -5.63 0.53
CA ARG A 107 18.24 -5.51 -0.91
C ARG A 107 17.15 -6.22 -1.73
N ALA A 108 16.75 -7.43 -1.31
CA ALA A 108 15.72 -8.19 -1.98
C ALA A 108 14.35 -7.53 -1.82
N PHE A 109 14.04 -7.04 -0.61
CA PHE A 109 12.82 -6.28 -0.34
C PHE A 109 12.64 -5.11 -1.31
N PHE A 110 13.64 -4.23 -1.41
CA PHE A 110 13.53 -3.09 -2.31
C PHE A 110 13.55 -3.49 -3.77
N ALA A 111 14.35 -4.49 -4.17
CA ALA A 111 14.35 -4.98 -5.56
C ALA A 111 12.96 -5.46 -5.99
N ILE A 112 12.29 -6.27 -5.16
CA ILE A 112 10.93 -6.76 -5.41
C ILE A 112 9.95 -5.59 -5.47
N THR A 113 9.99 -4.66 -4.50
CA THR A 113 9.09 -3.51 -4.47
C THR A 113 9.25 -2.63 -5.71
N TYR A 114 10.48 -2.36 -6.16
CA TYR A 114 10.73 -1.60 -7.39
C TYR A 114 10.20 -2.30 -8.64
N VAL A 115 10.40 -3.62 -8.75
CA VAL A 115 9.90 -4.41 -9.88
C VAL A 115 8.38 -4.39 -9.90
N LEU A 116 7.73 -4.70 -8.78
CA LEU A 116 6.27 -4.71 -8.68
C LEU A 116 5.66 -3.32 -8.96
N LEU A 117 6.28 -2.26 -8.44
CA LEU A 117 5.84 -0.89 -8.72
C LEU A 117 5.97 -0.54 -10.20
N SER A 118 7.07 -0.95 -10.84
CA SER A 118 7.31 -0.68 -12.27
C SER A 118 6.31 -1.44 -13.14
N VAL A 119 6.06 -2.72 -12.84
CA VAL A 119 5.06 -3.54 -13.53
C VAL A 119 3.66 -2.96 -13.35
N THR A 120 3.29 -2.60 -12.12
CA THR A 120 1.96 -2.03 -11.85
C THR A 120 1.79 -0.68 -12.54
N GLY A 121 2.82 0.19 -12.51
CA GLY A 121 2.80 1.46 -13.21
C GLY A 121 2.66 1.29 -14.72
N ALA A 122 3.43 0.38 -15.33
CA ALA A 122 3.33 0.06 -16.75
C ALA A 122 1.93 -0.48 -17.11
N LYS A 123 1.37 -1.37 -16.29
CA LYS A 123 0.03 -1.91 -16.49
C LYS A 123 -1.04 -0.83 -16.42
N LEU A 124 -0.95 0.08 -15.45
CA LEU A 124 -1.90 1.20 -15.32
C LEU A 124 -1.83 2.18 -16.50
N VAL A 125 -0.62 2.43 -17.04
CA VAL A 125 -0.47 3.25 -18.25
C VAL A 125 -1.09 2.55 -19.45
N TRP A 126 -0.89 1.24 -19.59
CA TRP A 126 -1.49 0.45 -20.65
C TRP A 126 -3.02 0.49 -20.59
N ASP A 127 -3.61 0.18 -19.43
CA ASP A 127 -5.07 0.22 -19.24
C ASP A 127 -5.66 1.61 -19.51
N GLY A 128 -4.90 2.67 -19.26
CA GLY A 128 -5.35 4.04 -19.51
C GLY A 128 -5.28 4.45 -20.99
N LEU A 129 -4.53 3.73 -21.82
CA LEU A 129 -4.34 4.02 -23.26
C LEU A 129 -5.14 3.09 -24.18
N SER A 130 -5.58 1.93 -23.69
CA SER A 130 -6.40 0.95 -24.42
C SER A 130 -7.89 1.16 -24.19
#